data_AF-A0A2P8VXC1-F1
#
_entry.id   AF-A0A2P8VXC1-F1
#
_cell.length_a   1.000
_cell.length_b   1.000
_cell.length_c   1.000
_cell.angle_alpha   90.00
_cell.angle_beta   90.00
_cell.angle_gamma   90.00
#
_symmetry.space_group_name_H-M   'P 1'
#
loop_
_entity.id
_entity.type
_entity.pdbx_description
1 polymer ?
#
loop_
_entity_poly.entity_id
_entity_poly.type
_entity_poly.pdbx_seq_one_letter_code
_entity_poly.pdbx_strand_id
1 'polypeptide(L)'
;MHPDSLEGLAVDSPPDSPIDWDELFEYLPGTLVEPVDQPGTCYEIEGYEATMVPPIWLVGDPRPRYPHELRIVSRQPAQVCTLAQSDVQTRAAHPA
;
A
#
# COMPACT_ATOMS: atom_id res chain seq x y z
N MET A 1 32.93 36.41 30.16
CA MET A 1 31.65 35.69 29.97
C MET A 1 31.81 34.86 28.71
N HIS A 2 31.56 33.55 28.84
CA HIS A 2 31.88 32.48 27.91
C HIS A 2 31.12 32.55 26.56
N PRO A 3 31.59 31.78 25.56
CA PRO A 3 31.18 31.83 24.15
C PRO A 3 30.03 30.86 23.86
N ASP A 4 29.10 31.25 22.98
CA ASP A 4 28.10 30.31 22.45
C ASP A 4 27.73 30.66 20.99
N SER A 5 28.65 30.32 20.09
CA SER A 5 28.39 30.22 18.65
C SER A 5 28.52 28.76 18.27
N LEU A 6 27.52 27.96 18.65
CA LEU A 6 27.39 26.59 18.18
C LEU A 6 25.93 26.18 18.13
N GLU A 7 25.15 26.71 17.19
CA GLU A 7 23.85 26.11 16.86
C GLU A 7 23.41 26.56 15.45
N GLY A 8 24.08 25.98 14.45
CA GLY A 8 23.79 26.15 13.03
C GLY A 8 23.74 24.84 12.26
N LEU A 9 23.67 23.70 12.96
CA LEU A 9 23.38 22.41 12.37
C LEU A 9 21.87 22.20 12.50
N ALA A 10 21.11 22.83 11.61
CA ALA A 10 19.75 22.40 11.35
C ALA A 10 19.84 20.90 11.05
N VAL A 11 19.23 20.13 11.96
CA VAL A 11 19.08 18.70 11.86
C VAL A 11 18.60 18.39 10.44
N ASP A 12 19.33 17.51 9.75
CA ASP A 12 18.82 16.85 8.55
C ASP A 12 17.64 16.00 9.03
N SER A 13 16.47 16.64 9.14
CA SER A 13 15.24 15.92 9.31
C SER A 13 15.13 15.04 8.07
N PRO A 14 15.06 13.70 8.19
CA PRO A 14 14.66 12.89 7.06
C PRO A 14 13.32 13.45 6.55
N PRO A 15 13.04 13.38 5.24
CA PRO A 15 11.74 13.79 4.75
C PRO A 15 10.68 12.90 5.41
N ASP A 16 10.12 13.38 6.51
CA ASP A 16 8.91 12.88 7.13
C ASP A 16 7.77 13.32 6.22
N SER A 17 7.79 12.82 4.98
CA SER A 17 6.64 12.86 4.11
C SER A 17 5.71 11.79 4.69
N PRO A 18 4.60 12.18 5.35
CA PRO A 18 3.65 11.21 5.84
C PRO A 18 3.24 10.33 4.67
N ILE A 19 3.26 9.01 4.87
CA ILE A 19 2.74 8.06 3.89
C ILE A 19 1.35 8.54 3.49
N ASP A 20 1.15 8.82 2.20
CA ASP A 20 -0.16 9.16 1.67
C ASP A 20 -1.02 7.89 1.69
N TRP A 21 -1.74 7.72 2.80
CA TRP A 21 -2.57 6.54 3.02
C TRP A 21 -3.72 6.48 2.00
N ASP A 22 -4.26 7.62 1.58
CA ASP A 22 -5.32 7.66 0.56
C ASP A 22 -4.80 7.12 -0.79
N GLU A 23 -3.58 7.50 -1.18
CA GLU A 23 -2.92 6.96 -2.38
C GLU A 23 -2.60 5.46 -2.21
N LEU A 24 -2.10 5.03 -1.05
CA LEU A 24 -1.80 3.61 -0.79
C LEU A 24 -3.04 2.71 -0.93
N PHE A 25 -4.19 3.14 -0.40
CA PHE A 25 -5.44 2.38 -0.50
C PHE A 25 -6.01 2.32 -1.92
N GLU A 26 -5.58 3.23 -2.80
CA GLU A 26 -6.00 3.23 -4.20
C GLU A 26 -5.27 2.16 -5.03
N TYR A 27 -4.01 1.85 -4.70
CA TYR A 27 -3.13 0.94 -5.46
C TYR A 27 -2.81 -0.35 -4.71
N LEU A 28 -3.85 -1.03 -4.23
CA LEU A 28 -3.68 -2.30 -3.52
C LEU A 28 -3.33 -3.46 -4.47
N PRO A 29 -2.57 -4.46 -3.99
CA PRO A 29 -2.35 -5.71 -4.72
C PRO A 29 -3.67 -6.34 -5.18
N GLY A 30 -3.69 -6.91 -6.39
CA GLY A 30 -4.91 -7.45 -6.98
C GLY A 30 -5.74 -6.44 -7.79
N THR A 31 -5.43 -5.15 -7.71
CA THR A 31 -6.12 -4.13 -8.50
C THR A 31 -5.73 -4.24 -9.97
N LEU A 32 -6.70 -4.22 -10.88
CA LEU A 32 -6.45 -4.23 -12.32
C LEU A 32 -6.28 -2.81 -12.84
N VAL A 33 -5.17 -2.58 -13.53
CA VAL A 33 -4.77 -1.29 -14.10
C VAL A 33 -4.37 -1.42 -15.57
N GLU A 34 -4.55 -0.33 -16.31
CA GLU A 34 -4.03 -0.14 -17.67
C GLU A 34 -3.00 0.98 -17.66
N PRO A 35 -1.82 0.80 -18.27
CA PRO A 35 -0.90 1.90 -18.53
C PRO A 35 -1.52 2.90 -19.50
N VAL A 36 -1.42 4.19 -19.20
CA VAL A 36 -1.95 5.28 -20.04
C VAL A 36 -1.39 5.22 -21.46
N ASP A 37 -0.13 4.84 -21.62
CA ASP A 37 0.57 4.77 -22.89
C ASP A 37 0.23 3.50 -23.70
N GLN A 38 -0.38 2.50 -23.06
CA GLN A 38 -0.70 1.19 -23.64
C GLN A 38 -2.14 0.77 -23.31
N PRO A 39 -3.14 1.53 -23.78
CA PRO A 39 -4.55 1.25 -23.48
C PRO A 39 -4.96 -0.14 -24.01
N GLY A 40 -5.80 -0.84 -23.26
CA GLY A 40 -6.26 -2.20 -23.56
C GLY A 40 -5.31 -3.32 -23.12
N THR A 41 -4.16 -2.99 -22.50
CA THR A 41 -3.31 -3.99 -21.82
C THR A 41 -3.49 -3.88 -20.32
N CYS A 42 -4.13 -4.88 -19.71
CA CYS A 42 -4.35 -4.91 -18.27
C CYS A 42 -3.23 -5.63 -17.54
N TYR A 43 -2.82 -5.05 -16.41
CA TYR A 43 -1.93 -5.66 -15.44
C TYR A 43 -2.61 -5.70 -14.07
N GLU A 44 -2.20 -6.66 -13.25
CA GLU A 44 -2.53 -6.68 -11.83
C GLU A 44 -1.41 -6.01 -11.05
N ILE A 45 -1.76 -5.21 -10.03
CA ILE A 45 -0.77 -4.68 -9.09
C ILE A 45 -0.23 -5.83 -8.23
N GLU A 46 1.08 -5.99 -8.22
CA GLU A 46 1.78 -6.92 -7.32
C GLU A 46 1.97 -6.29 -5.93
N GLY A 47 2.37 -5.01 -5.90
CA GLY A 47 2.66 -4.32 -4.65
C GLY A 47 2.86 -2.82 -4.82
N TYR A 48 2.75 -2.10 -3.70
CA TYR A 48 3.09 -0.69 -3.57
C TYR A 48 4.19 -0.53 -2.53
N GLU A 49 5.34 0.00 -2.94
CA GLU A 49 6.51 0.22 -2.10
C GLU A 49 6.77 1.72 -1.94
N ALA A 50 6.25 2.31 -0.86
CA ALA A 50 6.24 3.76 -0.65
C ALA A 50 7.63 4.43 -0.57
N THR A 51 8.67 3.63 -0.31
CA THR A 51 10.07 4.11 -0.24
C THR A 51 10.76 4.11 -1.61
N MET A 52 10.10 3.60 -2.65
CA MET A 52 10.63 3.50 -4.00
C MET A 52 9.98 4.53 -4.92
N VAL A 53 10.74 4.96 -5.93
CA VAL A 53 10.30 5.94 -6.91
C VAL A 53 10.68 5.41 -8.30
N PRO A 54 9.73 4.92 -9.11
CA PRO A 54 8.28 4.81 -8.86
C PRO A 54 7.89 3.73 -7.83
N PRO A 55 6.70 3.83 -7.19
CA PRO A 55 6.32 2.95 -6.08
C PRO A 55 5.53 1.68 -6.47
N ILE A 56 4.91 1.61 -7.65
CA ILE A 56 3.98 0.50 -7.99
C ILE A 56 4.66 -0.58 -8.82
N TRP A 57 4.55 -1.83 -8.38
CA TRP A 57 4.98 -3.00 -9.15
C TRP A 57 3.78 -3.71 -9.78
N LEU A 58 3.93 -4.12 -11.04
CA LEU A 58 2.91 -4.85 -11.79
C LEU A 58 3.35 -6.29 -12.01
N VAL A 59 2.42 -7.23 -11.93
CA VAL A 59 2.71 -8.65 -12.14
C VAL A 59 3.28 -8.86 -13.55
N GLY A 60 4.53 -9.30 -13.62
CA GLY A 60 5.22 -9.60 -14.88
C GLY A 60 5.79 -8.40 -15.64
N ASP A 61 5.63 -7.16 -15.15
CA ASP A 61 6.37 -6.00 -15.67
C ASP A 61 7.66 -5.80 -14.86
N PRO A 62 8.85 -5.91 -15.46
CA PRO A 62 10.11 -5.72 -14.72
C PRO A 62 10.33 -4.26 -14.27
N ARG A 63 9.49 -3.31 -14.71
CA ARG A 63 9.66 -1.88 -14.42
C ARG A 63 8.51 -1.35 -13.54
N PRO A 64 8.81 -0.72 -12.40
CA PRO A 64 7.78 -0.08 -11.57
C PRO A 64 7.18 1.16 -12.26
N ARG A 65 6.01 1.59 -11.81
CA ARG A 65 5.18 2.66 -12.39
C ARG A 65 4.73 3.70 -11.37
N TYR A 66 4.58 4.93 -11.83
CA TYR A 66 3.92 5.98 -11.07
C TYR A 66 2.40 5.84 -11.15
N PRO A 67 1.69 6.29 -10.10
CA PRO A 67 0.23 6.40 -10.09
C PRO A 67 -0.36 7.05 -11.35
N HIS A 68 0.19 8.19 -11.77
CA HIS A 68 -0.32 8.94 -12.93
C HIS A 68 -0.05 8.26 -14.30
N GLU A 69 0.79 7.22 -14.35
CA GLU A 69 1.02 6.41 -15.55
C GLU A 69 -0.05 5.31 -15.70
N LEU A 70 -0.92 5.12 -14.69
CA LEU A 70 -1.87 4.03 -14.61
C LEU A 70 -3.31 4.54 -14.55
N ARG A 71 -4.23 3.72 -15.06
CA ARG A 71 -5.68 3.89 -14.91
C ARG A 71 -6.26 2.63 -14.31
N ILE A 72 -6.99 2.79 -13.21
CA ILE A 72 -7.69 1.66 -12.57
C ILE A 72 -8.88 1.26 -13.44
N VAL A 73 -8.87 0.01 -13.91
CA VAL A 73 -9.91 -0.55 -14.78
C VAL A 73 -10.98 -1.27 -13.94
N SER A 74 -10.54 -1.98 -12.90
CA SER A 74 -11.45 -2.67 -11.98
C SER A 74 -10.84 -2.74 -10.59
N ARG A 75 -11.61 -2.27 -9.61
CA ARG A 75 -11.35 -2.56 -8.20
C ARG A 75 -12.03 -3.88 -7.88
N GLN A 76 -11.34 -5.00 -8.09
CA GLN A 76 -11.81 -6.23 -7.48
C GLN A 76 -11.75 -6.06 -5.96
N PRO A 77 -12.79 -6.47 -5.21
CA PRO A 77 -12.69 -6.47 -3.76
C PRO A 77 -11.50 -7.34 -3.40
N ALA A 78 -10.54 -6.78 -2.65
CA ALA A 78 -9.41 -7.53 -2.10
C ALA A 78 -9.94 -8.86 -1.54
N GLN A 79 -9.22 -9.97 -1.75
CA GLN A 79 -9.63 -11.25 -1.16
C GLN A 79 -9.53 -11.12 0.36
N VAL A 80 -10.63 -10.70 0.98
CA VAL A 80 -10.74 -10.60 2.44
C VAL A 80 -10.83 -12.02 2.94
N CYS A 81 -9.90 -12.38 3.83
CA CYS A 81 -9.95 -13.64 4.55
C CYS A 81 -11.35 -13.77 5.19
N THR A 82 -12.09 -14.83 4.83
CA THR A 82 -13.37 -15.10 5.48
C THR A 82 -13.06 -15.46 6.93
N LEU A 83 -13.40 -14.57 7.87
CA LEU A 83 -13.32 -14.87 9.30
C LEU A 83 -14.28 -16.04 9.57
N ALA A 84 -13.73 -17.23 9.79
CA ALA A 84 -14.51 -18.38 10.20
C ALA A 84 -15.18 -18.04 11.54
N GLN A 85 -16.51 -17.93 11.55
CA GLN A 85 -17.27 -17.83 12.79
C GLN A 85 -17.01 -19.11 13.58
N SER A 86 -16.17 -19.01 14.59
CA SER A 86 -15.98 -20.10 15.53
C SER A 86 -17.21 -20.12 16.43
N ASP A 87 -18.16 -21.01 16.14
CA ASP A 87 -19.25 -21.34 17.06
C ASP A 87 -18.62 -21.79 18.37
N VAL A 88 -18.66 -20.92 19.38
CA VAL A 88 -18.37 -21.28 20.76
C VAL A 88 -19.45 -22.27 21.18
N GLN A 89 -19.14 -23.56 21.05
CA GLN A 89 -19.96 -24.64 21.56
C GLN A 89 -19.98 -24.54 23.08
N THR A 90 -20.99 -23.85 23.61
CA THR A 90 -21.30 -23.81 25.04
C THR A 90 -21.50 -25.24 25.50
N ARG A 91 -20.53 -25.78 26.23
CA ARG A 91 -20.56 -27.13 26.80
C ARG A 91 -21.76 -27.21 27.74
N ALA A 92 -22.81 -27.90 27.31
CA ALA A 92 -23.99 -28.16 28.14
C ALA A 92 -23.54 -28.83 29.45
N ALA A 93 -23.86 -28.18 30.57
CA ALA A 93 -23.66 -28.76 31.88
C ALA A 93 -24.63 -29.94 32.08
N HIS A 94 -24.06 -31.01 32.59
CA HIS A 94 -24.63 -32.32 32.86
C HIS A 94 -25.79 -32.25 33.88
N PRO A 95 -26.92 -32.97 33.71
CA PRO A 95 -27.93 -33.07 34.75
C PRO A 95 -27.46 -34.04 35.86
N ALA A 96 -27.90 -33.78 37.08
CA ALA A 96 -27.85 -34.65 38.26
C ALA A 96 -29.28 -34.92 38.73
#